data_AF-A0A564YA42-F1
#
_entry.id   AF-A0A564YA42-F1
#
_cell.length_a   1.000
_cell.length_b   1.000
_cell.length_c   1.000
_cell.angle_alpha   90.00
_cell.angle_beta   90.00
_cell.angle_gamma   90.00
#
_symmetry.space_group_name_H-M   'P 1'
#
loop_
_entity.id
_entity.type
_entity.pdbx_description
1 polymer ?
#
loop_
_entity_poly.entity_id
_entity_poly.type
_entity_poly.pdbx_seq_one_letter_code
_entity_poly.pdbx_strand_id
1 'polypeptide(L)'
;MALYTSELKGKYAFVLESVMNEYHNNREPCDTMMVGGAFGNYGYGIALPRHSPMREVLSDAVLRLREAQVIANLRKKWWIERGQCNVAADAERSVANALALINVAGVFHILTGGLLLALLVAALELTRHLRWHRRNRERKQLNDLLSSDTLKVDPNVDNLDADPWTMQ
;
A
#
# COMPACT_ATOMS: atom_id res chain seq x y z
N MET A 1 -0.90 -28.56 21.23
CA MET A 1 0.18 -27.93 20.43
C MET A 1 -0.43 -26.95 19.44
N ALA A 2 0.26 -25.91 18.99
CA ALA A 2 -0.23 -24.90 18.06
C ALA A 2 0.91 -24.44 17.14
N LEU A 3 0.56 -24.03 15.92
CA LEU A 3 1.48 -23.42 14.96
C LEU A 3 1.52 -21.91 15.22
N TYR A 4 2.72 -21.32 15.16
CA TYR A 4 2.90 -19.88 15.31
C TYR A 4 3.95 -19.32 14.35
N THR A 5 3.80 -18.04 13.99
CA THR A 5 4.66 -17.32 13.03
C THR A 5 5.09 -15.98 13.63
N SER A 6 6.31 -15.54 13.34
CA SER A 6 6.74 -14.16 13.65
C SER A 6 6.50 -13.22 12.47
N GLU A 7 5.93 -12.07 12.76
CA GLU A 7 5.50 -11.07 11.77
C GLU A 7 6.69 -10.43 11.04
N LEU A 8 7.86 -10.36 11.70
CA LEU A 8 9.01 -9.63 11.17
C LEU A 8 9.69 -10.27 9.96
N LYS A 9 9.54 -11.59 9.70
CA LYS A 9 10.21 -12.24 8.55
C LYS A 9 9.48 -13.41 7.88
N GLY A 10 8.30 -13.84 8.34
CA GLY A 10 7.38 -14.76 7.62
C GLY A 10 7.92 -16.10 7.09
N LYS A 11 9.18 -16.46 7.38
CA LYS A 11 9.92 -17.59 6.79
C LYS A 11 10.00 -18.81 7.69
N TYR A 12 9.62 -18.67 8.96
CA TYR A 12 9.69 -19.74 9.94
C TYR A 12 8.39 -19.80 10.72
N ALA A 13 7.90 -21.03 10.89
CA ALA A 13 6.82 -21.36 11.79
C ALA A 13 7.35 -22.36 12.81
N PHE A 14 6.82 -22.29 14.01
CA PHE A 14 7.22 -23.15 15.10
C PHE A 14 6.00 -23.84 15.68
N VAL A 15 6.21 -24.99 16.30
CA VAL A 15 5.16 -25.78 16.93
C VAL A 15 5.46 -25.90 18.41
N LEU A 16 4.68 -25.22 19.24
CA LEU A 16 4.79 -25.32 20.70
C LEU A 16 3.42 -25.59 21.32
N GLU A 17 3.40 -25.76 22.63
CA GLU A 17 2.15 -25.84 23.36
C GLU A 17 1.38 -24.51 23.31
N SER A 18 0.05 -24.58 23.21
CA SER A 18 -0.83 -23.41 23.05
C SER A 18 -0.72 -22.43 24.23
N VAL A 19 -0.56 -22.94 25.45
CA VAL A 19 -0.47 -22.13 26.68
C VAL A 19 0.81 -21.30 26.71
N MET A 20 1.91 -21.89 26.24
CA MET A 20 3.21 -21.21 26.12
C MET A 20 3.14 -20.13 25.03
N ASN A 21 2.46 -20.43 23.92
CA ASN A 21 2.25 -19.46 22.86
C ASN A 21 1.43 -18.25 23.33
N GLU A 22 0.31 -18.48 24.04
CA GLU A 22 -0.53 -17.39 24.61
C GLU A 22 0.30 -16.48 25.54
N TYR A 23 1.21 -17.07 26.32
CA TYR A 23 2.09 -16.33 27.20
C TYR A 23 3.11 -15.46 26.45
N HIS A 24 3.78 -16.00 25.43
CA HIS A 24 4.76 -15.26 24.64
C HIS A 24 4.12 -14.18 23.76
N ASN A 25 2.92 -14.46 23.22
CA ASN A 25 2.16 -13.49 22.44
C ASN A 25 1.77 -12.24 23.25
N ASN A 26 1.49 -12.41 24.54
CA ASN A 26 1.13 -11.29 25.41
C ASN A 26 2.34 -10.52 25.96
N ARG A 27 3.56 -10.73 25.43
CA ARG A 27 4.79 -10.07 25.88
C ARG A 27 5.50 -9.32 24.76
N GLU A 28 6.15 -8.22 25.12
CA GLU A 28 6.95 -7.44 24.17
C GLU A 28 8.04 -8.32 23.55
N PRO A 29 8.26 -8.23 22.22
CA PRO A 29 7.80 -7.20 21.27
C PRO A 29 6.44 -7.45 20.59
N CYS A 30 5.58 -8.34 21.09
CA CYS A 30 4.24 -8.63 20.54
C CYS A 30 4.26 -9.03 19.05
N ASP A 31 5.32 -9.70 18.59
CA ASP A 31 5.59 -9.97 17.17
C ASP A 31 5.18 -11.38 16.72
N THR A 32 4.66 -12.19 17.63
CA THR A 32 4.20 -13.56 17.39
C THR A 32 2.70 -13.63 17.39
N MET A 33 2.08 -14.47 16.55
CA MET A 33 0.64 -14.75 16.64
C MET A 33 0.34 -16.24 16.55
N MET A 34 -0.78 -16.66 17.17
CA MET A 34 -1.30 -18.02 17.00
C MET A 34 -2.00 -18.14 15.65
N VAL A 35 -1.61 -19.11 14.85
CA VAL A 35 -2.26 -19.39 13.57
C VAL A 35 -3.09 -20.67 13.70
N GLY A 36 -4.41 -20.54 13.54
CA GLY A 36 -5.34 -21.66 13.67
C GLY A 36 -5.67 -22.05 15.11
N GLY A 37 -6.27 -23.23 15.29
CA GLY A 37 -6.65 -23.77 16.60
C GLY A 37 -5.55 -24.62 17.25
N ALA A 38 -5.71 -24.93 18.53
CA ALA A 38 -4.84 -25.89 19.20
C ALA A 38 -5.04 -27.31 18.64
N PHE A 39 -3.96 -27.91 18.15
CA PHE A 39 -3.87 -29.33 17.84
C PHE A 39 -3.81 -30.14 19.14
N GLY A 40 -4.94 -30.75 19.49
CA GLY A 40 -5.08 -31.66 20.64
C GLY A 40 -5.26 -30.96 22.00
N ASN A 41 -5.96 -31.66 22.89
CA ASN A 41 -6.16 -31.25 24.29
C ASN A 41 -5.11 -31.92 25.17
N TYR A 42 -4.05 -31.18 25.49
CA TYR A 42 -3.04 -31.59 26.45
C TYR A 42 -3.26 -30.81 27.76
N GLY A 43 -3.00 -31.47 28.90
CA GLY A 43 -3.18 -30.89 30.22
C GLY A 43 -1.99 -31.17 31.12
N TYR A 44 -1.66 -30.22 31.99
CA TYR A 44 -0.61 -30.36 32.98
C TYR A 44 -1.12 -31.10 34.23
N GLY A 45 -0.24 -31.90 34.84
CA GLY A 45 -0.50 -32.60 36.08
C GLY A 45 0.69 -32.54 37.03
N ILE A 46 0.45 -32.69 38.33
CA ILE A 46 1.49 -32.75 39.34
C ILE A 46 1.91 -34.21 39.52
N ALA A 47 3.18 -34.51 39.29
CA ALA A 47 3.71 -35.87 39.41
C ALA A 47 4.12 -36.19 40.86
N LEU A 48 3.77 -37.39 41.33
CA LEU A 48 4.21 -37.93 42.62
C LEU A 48 4.89 -39.29 42.41
N PRO A 49 5.79 -39.71 43.33
CA PRO A 49 6.34 -41.06 43.32
C PRO A 49 5.24 -42.12 43.32
N ARG A 50 5.51 -43.25 42.64
CA ARG A 50 4.56 -44.37 42.58
C ARG A 50 4.26 -44.86 43.99
N HIS A 51 2.97 -45.08 44.29
CA HIS A 51 2.46 -45.50 45.60
C HIS A 51 2.63 -44.48 46.74
N SER A 52 2.79 -43.19 46.43
CA SER A 52 2.79 -42.15 47.46
C SER A 52 1.40 -42.04 48.13
N PRO A 53 1.31 -42.04 49.48
CA PRO A 53 0.05 -41.84 50.20
C PRO A 53 -0.51 -40.42 49.98
N MET A 54 0.30 -39.47 49.52
CA MET A 54 -0.12 -38.09 49.26
C MET A 54 -0.92 -37.93 47.97
N ARG A 55 -0.97 -38.96 47.11
CA ARG A 55 -1.63 -38.86 45.80
C ARG A 55 -3.10 -38.49 45.93
N GLU A 56 -3.83 -39.18 46.81
CA GLU A 56 -5.28 -38.97 46.97
C GLU A 56 -5.59 -37.60 47.59
N VAL A 57 -4.85 -37.23 48.64
CA VAL A 57 -5.00 -35.93 49.30
C VAL A 57 -4.74 -34.77 48.32
N LEU A 58 -3.70 -34.88 47.49
CA LEU A 58 -3.40 -33.85 46.51
C LEU A 58 -4.45 -33.78 45.39
N SER A 59 -4.93 -34.93 44.91
CA SER A 59 -6.00 -34.96 43.91
C SER A 59 -7.29 -34.31 44.41
N ASP A 60 -7.71 -34.56 45.65
CA ASP A 60 -8.87 -33.90 46.25
C ASP A 60 -8.65 -32.39 46.40
N ALA A 61 -7.47 -31.97 46.88
CA ALA A 61 -7.14 -30.55 47.01
C ALA A 61 -7.19 -29.81 45.66
N VAL A 62 -6.67 -30.42 44.58
CA VAL A 62 -6.72 -29.83 43.23
C VAL A 62 -8.15 -29.72 42.72
N LEU A 63 -9.00 -30.73 42.98
CA LEU A 63 -10.42 -30.67 42.63
C LEU A 63 -11.13 -29.52 43.32
N ARG A 64 -10.92 -29.35 44.64
CA ARG A 64 -11.50 -28.22 45.40
C ARG A 64 -11.02 -26.86 44.88
N LEU A 65 -9.74 -26.74 44.52
CA LEU A 65 -9.19 -25.50 43.94
C LEU A 65 -9.77 -25.18 42.57
N ARG A 66 -10.13 -26.20 41.79
CA ARG A 66 -10.81 -26.06 40.50
C ARG A 66 -12.25 -25.63 40.69
N GLU A 67 -12.99 -26.27 41.59
CA GLU A 67 -14.39 -25.92 41.91
C GLU A 67 -14.51 -24.52 42.51
N ALA A 68 -13.56 -24.12 43.36
CA ALA A 68 -13.47 -22.78 43.92
C ALA A 68 -12.95 -21.72 42.92
N GLN A 69 -12.69 -22.08 41.66
CA GLN A 69 -12.24 -21.19 40.57
C GLN A 69 -10.90 -20.48 40.84
N VAL A 70 -10.14 -20.92 41.85
CA VAL A 70 -8.86 -20.32 42.23
C VAL A 70 -7.85 -20.44 41.09
N ILE A 71 -7.81 -21.61 40.43
CA ILE A 71 -6.91 -21.88 39.31
C ILE A 71 -7.21 -20.95 38.11
N ALA A 72 -8.47 -20.70 37.81
CA ALA A 72 -8.85 -19.80 36.72
C ALA A 72 -8.48 -18.34 37.03
N ASN A 73 -8.65 -17.91 38.28
CA ASN A 73 -8.23 -16.58 38.74
C ASN A 73 -6.72 -16.41 38.65
N LEU A 74 -5.95 -17.45 39.03
CA LEU A 74 -4.50 -17.46 38.87
C LEU A 74 -4.11 -17.36 37.39
N ARG A 75 -4.75 -18.12 36.48
CA ARG A 75 -4.49 -18.00 35.05
C ARG A 75 -4.71 -16.57 34.56
N LYS A 76 -5.85 -15.95 34.89
CA LYS A 76 -6.15 -14.56 34.50
C LYS A 76 -5.07 -13.60 35.00
N LYS A 77 -4.67 -13.72 36.26
CA LYS A 77 -3.64 -12.88 36.89
C LYS A 77 -2.28 -13.00 36.19
N TRP A 78 -1.87 -14.21 35.80
CA TRP A 78 -0.54 -14.44 35.25
C TRP A 78 -0.46 -14.27 33.72
N TRP A 79 -1.53 -14.54 32.98
CA TRP A 79 -1.55 -14.44 31.51
C TRP A 79 -2.16 -13.15 30.98
N ILE A 80 -3.18 -12.59 31.64
CA ILE A 80 -3.92 -11.41 31.16
C ILE A 80 -3.42 -10.16 31.89
N GLU A 81 -3.47 -10.14 33.22
CA GLU A 81 -3.14 -8.93 34.01
C GLU A 81 -1.65 -8.57 33.97
N ARG A 82 -0.78 -9.57 33.76
CA ARG A 82 0.66 -9.38 33.58
C ARG A 82 1.10 -9.40 32.12
N GLY A 83 0.15 -9.44 31.18
CA GLY A 83 0.44 -9.23 29.77
C GLY A 83 0.98 -7.81 29.56
N GLN A 84 2.07 -7.68 28.81
CA GLN A 84 2.69 -6.41 28.48
C GLN A 84 2.14 -5.85 27.15
N CYS A 85 1.58 -6.73 26.31
CA CYS A 85 0.98 -6.35 25.04
C CYS A 85 -0.49 -5.95 25.23
N ASN A 86 -0.78 -4.64 25.23
CA ASN A 86 -2.14 -4.11 25.09
C ASN A 86 -2.54 -4.05 23.61
N VAL A 87 -2.46 -5.19 22.92
CA VAL A 87 -2.67 -5.29 21.47
C VAL A 87 -4.04 -4.71 21.07
N ALA A 88 -5.08 -4.91 21.89
CA ALA A 88 -6.42 -4.44 21.58
C ALA A 88 -6.55 -2.89 21.56
N ALA A 89 -5.87 -2.17 22.46
CA ALA A 89 -6.06 -0.72 22.57
C ALA A 89 -5.15 0.05 21.61
N ASP A 90 -3.91 -0.40 21.43
CA ASP A 90 -2.91 0.29 20.61
C ASP A 90 -3.01 -0.11 19.13
N ALA A 91 -3.37 -1.37 18.82
CA ALA A 91 -3.66 -1.76 17.44
C ALA A 91 -4.95 -1.12 16.95
N GLU A 92 -6.04 -1.06 17.73
CA GLU A 92 -7.27 -0.40 17.26
C GLU A 92 -7.07 1.09 17.01
N ARG A 93 -6.33 1.80 17.88
CA ARG A 93 -6.03 3.23 17.65
C ARG A 93 -5.14 3.46 16.44
N SER A 94 -4.10 2.66 16.27
CA SER A 94 -3.17 2.81 15.13
C SER A 94 -3.81 2.38 13.80
N VAL A 95 -4.56 1.28 13.79
CA VAL A 95 -5.31 0.79 12.61
C VAL A 95 -6.42 1.75 12.24
N ALA A 96 -7.19 2.28 13.19
CA ALA A 96 -8.24 3.26 12.91
C ALA A 96 -7.67 4.55 12.30
N ASN A 97 -6.56 5.07 12.86
CA ASN A 97 -5.88 6.26 12.33
C ASN A 97 -5.25 6.00 10.96
N ALA A 98 -4.66 4.82 10.74
CA ALA A 98 -4.05 4.45 9.47
C ALA A 98 -5.10 4.24 8.35
N LEU A 99 -6.23 3.59 8.64
CA LEU A 99 -7.33 3.42 7.68
C LEU A 99 -7.88 4.77 7.22
N ALA A 100 -8.05 5.73 8.15
CA ALA A 100 -8.54 7.07 7.82
C ALA A 100 -7.58 7.84 6.91
N LEU A 101 -6.26 7.74 7.18
CA LEU A 101 -5.24 8.47 6.42
C LEU A 101 -4.99 7.85 5.03
N ILE A 102 -4.93 6.52 4.94
CA ILE A 102 -4.66 5.81 3.67
C ILE A 102 -5.83 5.97 2.69
N ASN A 103 -7.07 5.90 3.19
CA ASN A 103 -8.25 6.06 2.33
C ASN A 103 -8.36 7.49 1.77
N VAL A 104 -7.95 8.52 2.53
CA VAL A 104 -8.03 9.92 2.06
C VAL A 104 -6.87 10.26 1.12
N ALA A 105 -5.70 9.63 1.29
CA ALA A 105 -4.50 9.90 0.47
C ALA A 105 -4.71 9.64 -1.03
N GLY A 106 -5.58 8.70 -1.39
CA GLY A 106 -5.93 8.40 -2.78
C GLY A 106 -6.63 9.57 -3.48
N VAL A 107 -7.55 10.26 -2.79
CA VAL A 107 -8.27 11.42 -3.34
C VAL A 107 -7.31 12.58 -3.61
N PHE A 108 -6.38 12.85 -2.71
CA PHE A 108 -5.37 13.90 -2.90
C PHE A 108 -4.51 13.64 -4.15
N HIS A 109 -4.08 12.41 -4.37
CA HIS A 109 -3.26 12.06 -5.54
C HIS A 109 -4.00 12.25 -6.87
N ILE A 110 -5.29 11.88 -6.93
CA ILE A 110 -6.11 12.06 -8.14
C ILE A 110 -6.30 13.56 -8.42
N LEU A 111 -6.55 14.37 -7.40
CA LEU A 111 -6.69 15.82 -7.54
C LEU A 111 -5.39 16.48 -8.04
N THR A 112 -4.25 16.14 -7.44
CA THR A 112 -2.94 16.66 -7.87
C THR A 112 -2.61 16.24 -9.30
N GLY A 113 -2.83 14.97 -9.65
CA GLY A 113 -2.62 14.46 -11.01
C GLY A 113 -3.52 15.14 -12.04
N GLY A 114 -4.80 15.34 -11.72
CA GLY A 114 -5.76 16.03 -12.57
C GLY A 114 -5.38 17.49 -12.82
N LEU A 115 -4.95 18.22 -11.78
CA LEU A 115 -4.49 19.61 -11.92
C LEU A 115 -3.24 19.73 -12.80
N LEU A 116 -2.26 18.85 -12.60
CA LEU A 116 -1.04 18.83 -13.41
C LEU A 116 -1.33 18.53 -14.88
N LEU A 117 -2.20 17.54 -15.15
CA LEU A 117 -2.58 17.18 -16.51
C LEU A 117 -3.36 18.31 -17.20
N ALA A 118 -4.29 18.96 -16.50
CA ALA A 118 -5.05 20.08 -17.02
C ALA A 118 -4.13 21.26 -17.40
N LEU A 119 -3.15 21.58 -16.53
CA LEU A 119 -2.15 22.62 -16.82
C LEU A 119 -1.28 22.28 -18.02
N LEU A 120 -0.86 21.01 -18.17
CA LEU A 120 -0.08 20.55 -19.32
C LEU A 120 -0.87 20.66 -20.64
N VAL A 121 -2.13 20.24 -20.65
CA VAL A 121 -2.99 20.34 -21.84
C VAL A 121 -3.19 21.81 -22.23
N ALA A 122 -3.52 22.67 -21.26
CA ALA A 122 -3.67 24.11 -21.49
C ALA A 122 -2.39 24.75 -22.04
N ALA A 123 -1.21 24.38 -21.51
CA ALA A 123 0.07 24.86 -22.01
C ALA A 123 0.38 24.39 -23.44
N LEU A 124 0.06 23.13 -23.77
CA LEU A 124 0.24 22.58 -25.11
C LEU A 124 -0.70 23.25 -26.13
N GLU A 125 -1.96 23.48 -25.77
CA GLU A 125 -2.91 24.20 -26.62
C GLU A 125 -2.47 25.64 -26.84
N LEU A 126 -2.07 26.35 -25.78
CA LEU A 126 -1.61 27.73 -25.88
C LEU A 126 -0.36 27.86 -26.74
N THR A 127 0.64 26.98 -26.56
CA THR A 127 1.86 27.01 -27.38
C THR A 127 1.58 26.67 -28.84
N ARG A 128 0.71 25.70 -29.12
CA ARG A 128 0.28 25.37 -30.49
C ARG A 128 -0.51 26.49 -31.13
N HIS A 129 -1.47 27.07 -30.42
CA HIS A 129 -2.29 28.19 -30.89
C HIS A 129 -1.42 29.41 -31.20
N LEU A 130 -0.50 29.78 -30.30
CA LEU A 130 0.42 30.89 -30.52
C LEU A 130 1.38 30.64 -31.69
N ARG A 131 1.90 29.41 -31.85
CA ARG A 131 2.75 29.04 -33.00
C ARG A 131 1.99 29.06 -34.31
N TRP A 132 0.78 28.52 -34.35
CA TRP A 132 -0.10 28.53 -35.52
C TRP A 132 -0.44 29.97 -35.93
N HIS A 133 -0.79 30.81 -34.95
CA HIS A 133 -1.14 32.21 -35.20
C HIS A 133 0.08 33.05 -35.63
N ARG A 134 1.29 32.77 -35.14
CA ARG A 134 2.54 33.40 -35.64
C ARG A 134 2.82 33.01 -37.09
N ARG A 135 2.78 31.71 -37.42
CA ARG A 135 3.00 31.25 -38.81
C ARG A 135 1.99 31.85 -39.79
N ASN A 136 0.73 32.01 -39.38
CA ASN A 136 -0.28 32.61 -40.24
C ASN A 136 -0.06 34.10 -40.51
N ARG A 137 0.58 34.85 -39.60
CA ARG A 137 0.97 36.25 -39.85
C ARG A 137 2.12 36.34 -40.85
N GLU A 138 3.13 35.49 -40.69
CA GLU A 138 4.28 35.42 -41.61
C GLU A 138 3.85 35.03 -43.02
N ARG A 139 2.94 34.05 -43.17
CA ARG A 139 2.41 33.66 -44.49
C ARG A 139 1.63 34.79 -45.19
N LYS A 140 0.87 35.60 -44.44
CA LYS A 140 0.17 36.76 -45.02
C LYS A 140 1.15 37.81 -45.52
N GLN A 141 2.15 38.18 -44.70
CA GLN A 141 3.19 39.13 -45.12
C GLN A 141 3.99 38.64 -46.33
N LEU A 142 4.35 37.36 -46.38
CA LEU A 142 5.07 36.80 -47.53
C LEU A 142 4.22 36.85 -48.81
N ASN A 143 2.93 36.52 -48.73
CA ASN A 143 2.03 36.61 -49.89
C ASN A 143 1.80 38.05 -50.36
N ASP A 144 1.73 39.01 -49.43
CA ASP A 144 1.60 40.43 -49.76
C ASP A 144 2.88 40.96 -50.45
N LEU A 145 4.06 40.54 -49.97
CA LEU A 145 5.35 40.85 -50.61
C LEU A 145 5.48 40.20 -52.00
N LEU A 146 5.10 38.92 -52.12
CA LEU A 146 5.12 38.21 -53.40
C LEU A 146 4.20 38.88 -54.42
N SER A 147 3.03 39.35 -54.00
CA SER A 147 2.08 40.06 -54.88
C SER A 147 2.65 41.38 -55.40
N SER A 148 3.38 42.13 -54.56
CA SER A 148 4.06 43.37 -54.97
C SER A 148 5.24 43.11 -55.91
N ASP A 149 5.94 41.98 -55.76
CA ASP A 149 7.05 41.61 -56.67
C ASP A 149 6.51 41.05 -57.99
N THR A 150 5.44 40.26 -57.99
CA THR A 150 4.78 39.81 -59.24
C THR A 150 4.19 40.95 -60.06
N LEU A 151 3.81 42.07 -59.42
CA LEU A 151 3.38 43.29 -60.13
C LEU A 151 4.56 44.10 -60.71
N LYS A 152 5.80 43.81 -60.30
CA LYS A 152 7.03 44.37 -60.90
C LYS A 152 7.67 43.46 -61.95
N VAL A 153 7.27 42.20 -62.03
CA VAL A 153 7.67 41.30 -63.13
C VAL A 153 6.82 41.67 -64.34
N ASP A 154 7.31 42.61 -65.13
CA ASP A 154 6.73 42.96 -66.42
C ASP A 154 6.62 41.71 -67.31
N PRO A 155 5.44 41.35 -67.85
CA PRO A 155 5.27 40.20 -68.73
C PRO A 155 5.81 40.44 -70.16
N ASN A 156 6.82 41.30 -70.35
CA ASN A 156 7.40 41.59 -71.66
C ASN A 156 8.84 41.08 -71.78
N VAL A 157 9.06 39.82 -71.46
CA VAL A 157 10.21 39.03 -71.92
C VAL A 157 9.72 37.65 -72.31
N ASP A 158 8.93 37.57 -73.38
CA ASP A 158 8.69 36.36 -74.19
C ASP A 158 8.18 36.84 -75.56
N ASN A 159 9.05 37.52 -76.31
CA ASN A 159 8.95 37.72 -77.76
C ASN A 159 10.30 38.27 -78.24
N LEU A 160 11.34 37.46 -78.16
CA LEU A 160 12.60 37.68 -78.88
C LEU A 160 13.40 36.39 -78.84
N ASP A 161 12.99 35.44 -79.68
CA ASP A 161 13.90 34.57 -80.44
C ASP A 161 13.15 34.22 -81.73
N ALA A 162 13.33 35.11 -82.72
CA ALA A 162 13.05 34.81 -84.10
C ALA A 162 14.30 34.16 -84.67
N ASP A 163 14.24 32.87 -85.01
CA ASP A 163 15.21 32.24 -85.89
C ASP A 163 14.74 32.35 -87.35
N PRO A 164 15.54 32.99 -88.22
CA PRO A 164 15.29 33.08 -89.65
C PRO A 164 15.79 31.81 -90.35
N TRP A 165 15.22 31.55 -91.53
CA TRP A 165 15.54 30.51 -92.52
C TRP A 165 14.68 29.23 -92.49
N THR A 166 13.60 29.22 -93.27
CA THR A 166 13.43 28.26 -94.38
C THR A 166 12.42 28.79 -95.39
N MET A 167 12.91 29.05 -96.61
CA MET A 167 12.13 29.33 -97.82
C MET A 167 11.47 28.06 -98.38
N GLN A 168 10.38 28.31 -99.12
CA GLN A 168 9.76 27.56 -100.23
C GLN A 168 8.40 26.92 -99.93
#